data_AF-A0A916LV81-F1
#
_entry.id   AF-A0A916LV81-F1
#
_cell.length_a   1.000
_cell.length_b   1.000
_cell.length_c   1.000
_cell.angle_alpha   90.00
_cell.angle_beta   90.00
_cell.angle_gamma   90.00
#
_symmetry.space_group_name_H-M   'P 1'
#
loop_
_entity.id
_entity.type
_entity.pdbx_description
1 polymer ?
#
loop_
_entity_poly.entity_id
_entity_poly.type
_entity_poly.pdbx_seq_one_letter_code
_entity_poly.pdbx_strand_id
1 'polypeptide(L)'
;MANKIKSVKDLDFTPQGKVFPSPRDWRDVFIYFLLVDRFNNNQQNLPAYDPASAPKGRDSEQGRVFQGGNLKGIIHRLDYIRGLGANAIWLSPVFKNRQEKNDTYHGY
;
A
#
# COMPACT_ATOMS: atom_id res chain seq x y z
N MET A 1 -22.63 19.99 -16.28
CA MET A 1 -21.88 18.86 -16.87
C MET A 1 -20.40 19.12 -16.60
N ALA A 2 -19.66 18.17 -16.01
CA ALA A 2 -18.23 18.38 -15.77
C ALA A 2 -17.48 18.51 -17.12
N ASN A 3 -16.58 19.48 -17.23
CA ASN A 3 -15.80 19.69 -18.45
C ASN A 3 -14.97 18.43 -18.76
N LYS A 4 -15.14 17.89 -19.96
CA LYS A 4 -14.40 16.70 -20.40
C LYS A 4 -12.97 17.14 -20.73
N ILE A 5 -12.02 16.78 -19.86
CA ILE A 5 -10.58 16.96 -20.06
C ILE A 5 -10.18 16.23 -21.34
N LYS A 6 -9.54 16.91 -22.30
CA LYS A 6 -9.10 16.33 -23.59
C LYS A 6 -7.59 16.37 -23.77
N SER A 7 -6.89 17.18 -22.98
CA SER A 7 -5.44 17.40 -23.04
C SER A 7 -4.84 17.54 -21.64
N VAL A 8 -3.55 17.23 -21.51
CA VAL A 8 -2.76 17.50 -20.28
C VAL A 8 -2.76 19.00 -19.95
N LYS A 9 -2.87 19.87 -20.96
CA LYS A 9 -2.97 21.32 -20.77
C LYS A 9 -4.27 21.76 -20.10
N ASP A 10 -5.30 20.91 -20.13
CA ASP A 10 -6.60 21.19 -19.49
C ASP A 10 -6.58 20.82 -17.99
N LEU A 11 -5.46 20.25 -17.50
CA LEU A 11 -5.29 19.89 -16.10
C LEU A 11 -4.79 21.09 -15.29
N ASP A 12 -5.46 21.36 -14.18
CA ASP A 12 -4.98 22.29 -13.16
C ASP A 12 -3.98 21.56 -12.25
N PHE A 13 -2.71 21.96 -12.32
CA PHE A 13 -1.64 21.45 -11.46
C PHE A 13 -1.52 22.22 -10.14
N THR A 14 -2.38 23.22 -9.92
CA THR A 14 -2.45 23.90 -8.62
C THR A 14 -2.91 22.88 -7.58
N PRO A 15 -2.12 22.66 -6.52
CA PRO A 15 -2.51 21.71 -5.49
C PRO A 15 -3.83 22.12 -4.85
N GLN A 16 -4.82 21.23 -4.88
CA GLN A 16 -6.15 21.45 -4.31
C GLN A 16 -6.17 21.39 -2.76
N GLY A 17 -5.02 21.63 -2.11
CA GLY A 17 -4.89 21.52 -0.66
C GLY A 17 -3.44 21.63 -0.17
N LYS A 18 -3.25 21.42 1.13
CA LYS A 18 -1.93 21.42 1.77
C LYS A 18 -1.11 20.26 1.22
N VAL A 19 0.01 20.59 0.59
CA VAL A 19 1.01 19.61 0.14
C VAL A 19 2.15 19.51 1.13
N PHE A 20 2.77 18.33 1.18
CA PHE A 20 4.03 18.14 1.86
C PHE A 20 5.15 18.24 0.81
N PRO A 21 6.17 19.10 1.02
CA PRO A 21 7.29 19.17 0.09
C PRO A 21 8.01 17.82 0.06
N SER A 22 8.57 17.46 -1.10
CA SER A 22 9.50 16.35 -1.16
C SER A 22 10.71 16.64 -0.27
N PRO A 23 11.37 15.60 0.28
CA PRO A 23 12.67 15.76 0.92
C PRO A 23 13.63 16.50 -0.01
N ARG A 24 14.49 17.35 0.57
CA ARG A 24 15.55 18.05 -0.18
C ARG A 24 16.53 17.07 -0.82
N ASP A 25 16.75 15.93 -0.15
CA ASP A 25 17.62 14.86 -0.58
C ASP A 25 16.96 13.51 -0.21
N TRP A 26 16.90 12.60 -1.17
CA TRP A 26 16.33 11.26 -0.97
C TRP A 26 17.32 10.27 -0.36
N ARG A 27 18.62 10.60 -0.31
CA ARG A 27 19.67 9.72 0.26
C ARG A 27 19.52 9.51 1.77
N ASP A 28 18.91 10.46 2.47
CA ASP A 28 18.65 10.40 3.91
C ASP A 28 17.25 9.82 4.24
N VAL A 29 16.53 9.31 3.22
CA VAL A 29 15.17 8.79 3.38
C VAL A 29 15.23 7.28 3.59
N PHE A 30 14.73 6.82 4.73
CA PHE A 30 14.53 5.40 4.98
C PHE A 30 13.12 5.00 4.51
N ILE A 31 13.09 4.34 3.35
CA ILE A 31 11.86 3.93 2.68
C ILE A 31 11.43 2.55 3.16
N TYR A 32 10.19 2.43 3.64
CA TYR A 32 9.55 1.16 3.92
C TYR A 32 8.70 0.73 2.72
N PHE A 33 9.16 -0.28 1.98
CA PHE A 33 8.36 -0.90 0.92
C PHE A 33 7.35 -1.89 1.51
N LEU A 34 6.11 -1.84 1.01
CA LEU A 34 5.09 -2.83 1.35
C LEU A 34 4.19 -3.17 0.16
N LEU A 35 3.79 -4.44 0.09
CA LEU A 35 2.68 -4.87 -0.75
C LEU A 35 1.38 -4.59 0.00
N VAL A 36 0.48 -3.81 -0.60
CA VAL A 36 -0.77 -3.36 0.04
C VAL A 36 -1.56 -4.55 0.56
N ASP A 37 -1.74 -5.59 -0.26
CA ASP A 37 -2.50 -6.81 0.07
C ASP A 37 -1.91 -7.62 1.24
N ARG A 38 -0.62 -7.46 1.52
CA ARG A 38 0.11 -8.33 2.48
C ARG A 38 0.47 -7.65 3.80
N PHE A 39 0.20 -6.36 3.93
CA PHE A 39 0.67 -5.60 5.09
C PHE A 39 -0.32 -5.62 6.26
N ASN A 40 -1.55 -5.13 6.05
CA ASN A 40 -2.55 -5.07 7.11
C ASN A 40 -3.96 -5.01 6.52
N ASN A 41 -4.83 -5.93 6.94
CA ASN A 41 -6.20 -6.07 6.45
C ASN A 41 -7.23 -5.26 7.24
N ASN A 42 -6.80 -4.39 8.16
CA ASN A 42 -7.64 -3.56 9.02
C ASN A 42 -8.54 -4.34 10.00
N GLN A 43 -8.27 -5.64 10.23
CA GLN A 43 -8.98 -6.40 11.25
C GLN A 43 -8.50 -5.99 12.64
N GLN A 44 -9.46 -5.70 13.52
CA GLN A 44 -9.22 -5.46 14.94
C GLN A 44 -9.16 -6.79 15.69
N ASN A 45 -8.47 -6.81 16.83
CA ASN A 45 -8.40 -7.97 17.72
C ASN A 45 -7.82 -9.23 17.08
N LEU A 46 -6.94 -9.08 16.09
CA LEU A 46 -6.12 -10.20 15.63
C LEU A 46 -5.24 -10.68 16.79
N PRO A 47 -5.22 -11.99 17.10
CA PRO A 47 -4.30 -12.51 18.08
C PRO A 47 -2.87 -12.21 17.64
N ALA A 48 -1.98 -12.05 18.63
CA ALA A 48 -0.55 -11.98 18.34
C ALA A 48 -0.13 -13.22 17.53
N TYR A 49 0.84 -13.05 16.63
CA TYR A 49 1.38 -14.16 15.88
C TYR A 49 1.88 -15.24 16.84
N ASP A 50 1.34 -16.46 16.72
CA ASP A 50 1.78 -17.63 17.44
C ASP A 50 2.64 -18.51 16.52
N PRO A 51 3.96 -18.63 16.76
CA PRO A 51 4.83 -19.50 15.99
C PRO A 51 4.39 -20.98 16.01
N ALA A 52 3.70 -21.43 17.07
CA ALA A 52 3.23 -22.80 17.19
C ALA A 52 2.01 -23.08 16.29
N SER A 53 1.18 -22.07 16.01
CA SER A 53 0.01 -22.19 15.13
C SER A 53 0.33 -21.91 13.66
N ALA A 54 1.56 -21.46 13.35
CA ALA A 54 1.93 -21.09 11.99
C ALA A 54 1.99 -22.33 11.07
N PRO A 55 1.41 -22.27 9.85
CA PRO A 55 1.58 -23.31 8.85
C PRO A 55 3.07 -23.60 8.63
N LYS A 56 3.46 -24.86 8.68
CA LYS A 56 4.85 -25.28 8.41
C LYS A 56 5.02 -25.55 6.92
N GLY A 57 6.00 -24.90 6.30
CA GLY A 57 6.28 -25.02 4.87
C GLY A 57 5.64 -23.92 4.03
N ARG A 58 5.95 -23.91 2.73
CA ARG A 58 5.44 -22.93 1.77
C ARG A 58 4.23 -23.51 1.03
N ASP A 59 3.08 -22.89 1.16
CA ASP A 59 1.93 -23.13 0.30
C ASP A 59 1.99 -22.16 -0.90
N SER A 60 2.21 -22.70 -2.11
CA SER A 60 2.27 -21.91 -3.34
C SER A 60 0.94 -21.31 -3.74
N GLU A 61 -0.18 -21.94 -3.36
CA GLU A 61 -1.52 -21.48 -3.71
C GLU A 61 -1.90 -20.27 -2.87
N GLN A 62 -1.55 -20.28 -1.57
CA GLN A 62 -1.73 -19.11 -0.68
C GLN A 62 -0.93 -17.89 -1.12
N GLY A 63 0.20 -18.11 -1.80
CA GLY A 63 1.02 -17.04 -2.36
C GLY A 63 0.37 -16.33 -3.55
N ARG A 64 -0.61 -16.96 -4.20
CA ARG A 64 -1.22 -16.50 -5.46
C ARG A 64 -2.58 -15.85 -5.30
N VAL A 65 -3.10 -15.79 -4.08
CA VAL A 65 -4.41 -15.20 -3.79
C VAL A 65 -4.27 -13.89 -3.01
N PHE A 66 -5.33 -13.08 -3.05
CA PHE A 66 -5.48 -11.90 -2.20
C PHE A 66 -5.59 -12.32 -0.72
N GLN A 67 -4.91 -11.59 0.15
CA GLN A 67 -4.95 -11.78 1.61
C GLN A 67 -5.65 -10.63 2.35
N GLY A 68 -6.10 -9.61 1.63
CA GLY A 68 -7.08 -8.63 2.12
C GLY A 68 -6.47 -7.37 2.74
N GLY A 69 -5.15 -7.20 2.64
CA GLY A 69 -4.49 -5.96 3.02
C GLY A 69 -5.03 -4.75 2.24
N ASN A 70 -5.12 -3.60 2.92
CA ASN A 70 -5.77 -2.42 2.35
C ASN A 70 -5.22 -1.10 2.93
N LEU A 71 -5.56 0.02 2.28
CA LEU A 71 -5.07 1.35 2.67
C LEU A 71 -5.50 1.77 4.09
N LYS A 72 -6.69 1.35 4.56
CA LYS A 72 -7.11 1.63 5.95
C LYS A 72 -6.21 0.93 6.96
N GLY A 73 -5.85 -0.33 6.69
CA GLY A 73 -4.90 -1.08 7.50
C GLY A 73 -3.52 -0.45 7.53
N ILE A 74 -3.05 0.11 6.40
CA ILE A 74 -1.79 0.87 6.35
C ILE A 74 -1.86 2.12 7.23
N ILE A 75 -2.94 2.90 7.12
CA ILE A 75 -3.16 4.11 7.93
C ILE A 75 -3.10 3.79 9.43
N HIS A 76 -3.73 2.69 9.85
CA HIS A 76 -3.71 2.25 11.25
C HIS A 76 -2.33 1.80 11.77
N ARG A 77 -1.34 1.63 10.91
CA ARG A 77 0.01 1.17 11.27
C ARG A 77 1.10 2.18 10.91
N LEU A 78 0.75 3.44 10.63
CA LEU A 78 1.74 4.48 10.37
C LEU A 78 2.70 4.70 11.55
N ASP A 79 2.22 4.60 12.79
CA ASP A 79 3.07 4.71 13.98
C ASP A 79 4.04 3.54 14.12
N TYR A 80 3.64 2.33 13.70
CA TYR A 80 4.54 1.18 13.62
C TYR A 80 5.66 1.42 12.60
N ILE A 81 5.31 1.86 11.39
CA ILE A 81 6.30 2.17 10.33
C ILE A 81 7.26 3.26 10.79
N ARG A 82 6.74 4.32 11.42
CA ARG A 82 7.56 5.40 11.99
C ARG A 82 8.45 4.90 13.13
N GLY A 83 7.95 3.99 13.98
CA GLY A 83 8.70 3.39 15.07
C GLY A 83 9.91 2.56 14.63
N LEU A 84 9.88 2.01 13.40
CA LEU A 84 11.03 1.38 12.76
C LEU A 84 12.07 2.38 12.23
N GLY A 85 11.78 3.69 12.31
CA GLY A 85 12.62 4.78 11.80
C GLY A 85 12.34 5.18 10.36
N ALA A 86 11.37 4.55 9.68
CA ALA A 86 11.07 4.88 8.30
C ALA A 86 10.32 6.22 8.20
N ASN A 87 10.70 7.03 7.22
CA ASN A 87 10.12 8.36 6.96
C ASN A 87 9.48 8.48 5.57
N ALA A 88 9.48 7.40 4.78
CA ALA A 88 8.72 7.28 3.54
C ALA A 88 8.17 5.85 3.37
N ILE A 89 7.11 5.74 2.58
CA ILE A 89 6.47 4.47 2.25
C ILE A 89 6.45 4.30 0.74
N TRP A 90 6.87 3.14 0.25
CA TRP A 90 6.66 2.71 -1.13
C TRP A 90 5.57 1.63 -1.17
N LEU A 91 4.45 1.94 -1.81
CA LEU A 91 3.34 1.01 -1.99
C LEU A 91 3.48 0.22 -3.30
N SER A 92 3.00 -1.02 -3.30
CA SER A 92 2.58 -1.67 -4.55
C SER A 92 1.52 -0.80 -5.28
N PRO A 93 1.38 -0.92 -6.61
CA PRO A 93 0.44 -0.07 -7.36
C PRO A 93 -0.99 -0.14 -6.81
N VAL A 94 -1.67 1.01 -6.80
CA VAL A 94 -3.00 1.21 -6.18
C VAL A 94 -4.13 1.41 -7.20
N PHE A 95 -3.84 1.25 -8.49
CA PHE A 95 -4.82 1.39 -9.55
C PHE A 95 -5.70 0.15 -9.67
N LYS A 96 -6.83 0.27 -10.38
CA LYS A 96 -7.72 -0.86 -10.64
C LYS A 96 -7.02 -1.88 -11.54
N ASN A 97 -6.94 -3.12 -11.06
CA ASN A 97 -6.35 -4.23 -11.79
C ASN A 97 -7.37 -4.97 -12.68
N ARG A 98 -6.84 -5.86 -13.54
CA ARG A 98 -7.61 -6.76 -14.41
C ARG A 98 -8.48 -7.70 -13.56
N GLN A 99 -9.79 -7.70 -13.81
CA GLN A 99 -10.77 -8.45 -13.00
C GLN A 99 -10.92 -9.91 -13.44
N GLU A 100 -10.47 -10.24 -14.65
CA GLU A 100 -10.43 -11.59 -15.22
C GLU A 100 -9.27 -12.44 -14.69
N LYS A 101 -8.40 -11.86 -13.85
CA LYS A 101 -7.24 -12.52 -13.25
C LYS A 101 -7.31 -12.46 -11.73
N ASN A 102 -7.17 -13.62 -11.08
CA ASN A 102 -7.27 -13.75 -9.63
C ASN A 102 -5.93 -13.52 -8.89
N ASP A 103 -4.83 -13.47 -9.62
CA ASP A 103 -3.46 -13.33 -9.10
C ASP A 103 -2.95 -11.89 -9.09
N THR A 104 -3.84 -10.90 -9.30
CA THR A 104 -3.49 -9.48 -9.44
C THR A 104 -3.27 -8.74 -8.11
N TYR A 105 -3.09 -9.46 -7.00
CA TYR A 105 -2.90 -8.91 -5.65
C TYR A 105 -1.68 -8.00 -5.51
N HIS A 106 -0.71 -8.15 -6.41
CA HIS A 106 0.54 -7.39 -6.40
C HIS A 106 0.46 -6.02 -7.08
N GLY A 107 -0.65 -5.69 -7.77
CA GLY A 107 -0.83 -4.38 -8.41
C GLY A 107 -0.28 -4.26 -9.85
N TYR A 108 0.22 -5.34 -10.45
CA TYR A 108 0.74 -5.39 -11.83
C TYR A 108 -0.09 -6.37 -12.68
#